data_AF-S8C3X5-F1
#
_entry.id   AF-S8C3X5-F1
#
_cell.length_a   1.000
_cell.length_b   1.000
_cell.length_c   1.000
_cell.angle_alpha   90.00
_cell.angle_beta   90.00
_cell.angle_gamma   90.00
#
_symmetry.space_group_name_H-M   'P 1'
#
loop_
_entity.id
_entity.type
_entity.pdbx_description
1 polymer ?
#
loop_
_entity_poly.entity_id
_entity_poly.type
_entity_poly.pdbx_seq_one_letter_code
_entity_poly.pdbx_strand_id
1 'polypeptide(L)'
;VKYSREPDNQTKSCKARGSDLRVHFKNTRETAHAIRKLPLAKAKRYLEDVLAHKQAIPFTRFCGGVGRTAQAKNRHSNGQGRWPVKSAKFILDLLKNAESNAEVKGLDVDALYISHIQVNQAQKQRRRTYRAHGRINAYMSSPCHIELILSEKEESVKKEPESQLA
;
A
#
# COMPACT_ATOMS: atom_id res chain seq x y z
N VAL A 1 -2.69 -19.99 3.14
CA VAL A 1 -3.14 -18.91 4.06
C VAL A 1 -4.42 -18.30 3.52
N LYS A 2 -5.44 -18.07 4.34
CA LYS A 2 -6.72 -17.49 3.92
C LYS A 2 -6.57 -15.98 3.65
N TYR A 3 -6.87 -15.55 2.42
CA TYR A 3 -6.90 -14.13 2.02
C TYR A 3 -8.26 -13.52 2.34
N SER A 4 -8.32 -12.20 2.54
CA SER A 4 -9.57 -11.47 2.73
C SER A 4 -10.37 -11.33 1.44
N ARG A 5 -9.68 -11.27 0.30
CA ARG A 5 -10.25 -11.15 -1.03
C ARG A 5 -9.48 -12.03 -2.02
N GLU A 6 -10.22 -12.67 -2.91
CA GLU A 6 -9.66 -13.44 -4.02
C GLU A 6 -9.60 -12.59 -5.30
N PRO A 7 -8.62 -12.81 -6.18
CA PRO A 7 -8.57 -12.18 -7.48
C PRO A 7 -9.73 -12.66 -8.35
N ASP A 8 -10.24 -11.78 -9.21
CA ASP A 8 -11.34 -12.11 -10.12
C ASP A 8 -10.89 -13.19 -11.14
N ASN A 9 -9.65 -13.09 -11.63
CA ASN A 9 -9.01 -14.14 -12.42
C ASN A 9 -7.75 -14.64 -11.71
N GLN A 10 -7.79 -15.90 -11.27
CA GLN A 10 -6.69 -16.49 -10.53
C GLN A 10 -5.48 -16.80 -11.41
N THR A 11 -5.63 -17.09 -12.70
CA THR A 11 -4.49 -17.38 -13.59
C THR A 11 -3.73 -16.10 -13.93
N LYS A 12 -4.45 -15.01 -14.25
CA LYS A 12 -3.88 -13.69 -14.57
C LYS A 12 -3.52 -12.80 -13.37
N SER A 13 -3.39 -13.40 -12.18
CA SER A 13 -3.08 -12.65 -10.96
C SER A 13 -2.03 -13.35 -10.11
N CYS A 14 -1.21 -12.58 -9.41
CA CYS A 14 -0.30 -13.08 -8.38
C CYS A 14 -0.70 -12.52 -7.00
N LYS A 15 -0.30 -13.22 -5.95
CA LYS A 15 -0.58 -12.84 -4.56
C LYS A 15 0.71 -12.71 -3.78
N ALA A 16 0.74 -11.77 -2.85
CA ALA A 16 1.78 -11.66 -1.84
C ALA A 16 1.17 -11.27 -0.49
N ARG A 17 1.80 -11.67 0.61
CA ARG A 17 1.35 -11.33 1.96
C ARG A 17 2.54 -11.14 2.89
N GLY A 18 2.46 -10.09 3.71
CA GLY A 18 3.31 -9.92 4.90
C GLY A 18 2.47 -10.12 6.16
N SER A 19 2.92 -10.95 7.08
CA SER A 19 2.21 -11.23 8.35
C SER A 19 2.99 -10.70 9.54
N ASP A 20 2.26 -10.22 10.56
CA ASP A 20 2.81 -9.76 11.85
C ASP A 20 3.92 -8.71 11.72
N LEU A 21 3.82 -7.87 10.69
CA LEU A 21 4.83 -6.86 10.39
C LEU A 21 4.82 -5.80 11.48
N ARG A 22 5.97 -5.59 12.12
CA ARG A 22 6.14 -4.61 13.21
C ARG A 22 6.33 -3.19 12.66
N VAL A 23 5.29 -2.68 12.03
CA VAL A 23 5.18 -1.32 11.47
C VAL A 23 3.95 -0.60 12.02
N HIS A 24 3.85 0.71 11.81
CA HIS A 24 2.72 1.49 12.33
C HIS A 24 1.49 1.32 11.43
N PHE A 25 0.53 0.48 11.86
CA PHE A 25 -0.70 0.16 11.12
C PHE A 25 -1.32 1.34 10.36
N LYS A 26 -1.55 2.47 11.04
CA LYS A 26 -2.22 3.63 10.42
C LYS A 26 -1.41 4.21 9.25
N ASN A 27 -0.09 4.26 9.38
CA ASN A 27 0.78 4.81 8.32
C ASN A 27 0.84 3.84 7.15
N THR A 28 0.94 2.55 7.45
CA THR A 28 0.97 1.49 6.45
C THR A 28 -0.34 1.43 5.66
N ARG A 29 -1.49 1.64 6.31
CA ARG A 29 -2.79 1.74 5.64
C ARG A 29 -2.85 2.90 4.65
N GLU A 30 -2.43 4.10 5.05
CA GLU A 30 -2.41 5.26 4.13
C GLU A 30 -1.43 5.04 2.98
N THR A 31 -0.27 4.43 3.26
CA THR A 31 0.73 4.08 2.23
C THR A 31 0.18 3.10 1.21
N ALA A 32 -0.46 2.03 1.69
CA ALA A 32 -1.10 1.04 0.83
C ALA A 32 -2.23 1.65 0.00
N HIS A 33 -3.05 2.52 0.60
CA HIS A 33 -4.13 3.21 -0.10
C HIS A 33 -3.59 4.12 -1.23
N ALA A 34 -2.46 4.79 -1.02
CA ALA A 34 -1.88 5.72 -1.98
C ALA A 34 -1.32 5.03 -3.25
N ILE A 35 -0.95 3.75 -3.18
CA ILE A 35 -0.42 3.00 -4.33
C ILE A 35 -1.47 2.11 -5.02
N ARG A 36 -2.69 2.07 -4.47
CA ARG A 36 -3.77 1.24 -5.01
C ARG A 36 -4.08 1.64 -6.46
N LYS A 37 -4.30 0.64 -7.34
CA LYS A 37 -4.60 0.81 -8.77
C LYS A 37 -3.47 1.43 -9.62
N LEU A 38 -2.26 1.59 -9.07
CA LEU A 38 -1.11 2.02 -9.86
C LEU A 38 -0.47 0.83 -10.61
N PRO A 39 0.15 1.09 -11.79
CA PRO A 39 1.07 0.15 -12.41
C PRO A 39 2.24 -0.18 -11.48
N LEU A 40 2.75 -1.41 -11.55
CA LEU A 40 3.79 -1.91 -10.64
C LEU A 40 5.04 -1.04 -10.64
N ALA A 41 5.58 -0.72 -11.82
CA ALA A 41 6.77 0.12 -11.97
C ALA A 41 6.58 1.52 -11.35
N LYS A 42 5.41 2.14 -11.58
CA LYS A 42 5.08 3.45 -11.01
C LYS A 42 4.93 3.40 -9.51
N ALA A 43 4.34 2.33 -8.97
CA ALA A 43 4.19 2.14 -7.53
C ALA A 43 5.56 2.01 -6.84
N LYS A 44 6.48 1.21 -7.39
CA LYS A 44 7.86 1.08 -6.87
C LYS A 44 8.59 2.42 -6.83
N ARG A 45 8.62 3.12 -7.97
CA ARG A 45 9.25 4.45 -8.08
C ARG A 45 8.66 5.44 -7.08
N TYR A 46 7.33 5.43 -6.92
CA TYR A 46 6.68 6.31 -5.96
C TYR A 46 7.11 6.00 -4.51
N LEU A 47 7.23 4.72 -4.13
CA LEU A 47 7.71 4.35 -2.80
C LEU A 47 9.18 4.70 -2.59
N GLU A 48 10.03 4.56 -3.61
CA GLU A 48 11.43 5.00 -3.57
C GLU A 48 11.53 6.53 -3.39
N ASP A 49 10.68 7.30 -4.10
CA ASP A 49 10.57 8.74 -3.90
C ASP A 49 10.08 9.11 -2.50
N VAL A 50 9.21 8.31 -1.89
CA VAL A 50 8.80 8.49 -0.48
C VAL A 50 9.99 8.25 0.47
N LEU A 51 10.80 7.22 0.22
CA LEU A 51 12.02 6.96 1.01
C LEU A 51 13.00 8.14 0.91
N ALA A 52 13.14 8.71 -0.28
CA ALA A 52 13.96 9.89 -0.55
C ALA A 52 13.29 11.23 -0.17
N HIS A 53 12.10 11.20 0.45
CA HIS A 53 11.31 12.39 0.83
C HIS A 53 10.94 13.33 -0.33
N LYS A 54 11.02 12.88 -1.58
CA LYS A 54 10.67 13.65 -2.78
C LYS A 54 9.16 13.76 -2.96
N GLN A 55 8.42 12.72 -2.58
CA GLN A 55 6.96 12.69 -2.71
C GLN A 55 6.29 12.25 -1.41
N ALA A 56 5.34 13.04 -0.92
CA ALA A 56 4.58 12.73 0.29
C ALA A 56 3.42 11.77 0.05
N ILE A 57 3.14 10.94 1.05
CA ILE A 57 1.94 10.11 1.10
C ILE A 57 0.80 10.94 1.68
N PRO A 58 -0.34 11.09 0.96
CA PRO A 58 -1.50 11.78 1.48
C PRO A 58 -2.16 10.96 2.59
N PHE A 59 -2.49 11.60 3.71
CA PHE A 59 -3.23 10.98 4.81
C PHE A 59 -4.70 11.36 4.70
N THR A 60 -5.57 10.36 4.56
CA THR A 60 -7.00 10.55 4.26
C THR A 60 -7.91 10.23 5.45
N ARG A 61 -7.65 9.12 6.16
CA ARG A 61 -8.47 8.67 7.29
C ARG A 61 -7.84 9.01 8.63
N PHE A 62 -6.55 8.76 8.78
CA PHE A 62 -5.85 8.92 10.06
C PHE A 62 -5.21 10.30 10.20
N CYS A 63 -6.06 11.32 10.35
CA CYS A 63 -5.70 12.73 10.18
C CYS A 63 -5.43 13.52 11.49
N GLY A 64 -5.58 12.90 12.67
CA GLY A 64 -5.40 13.57 13.96
C GLY A 64 -3.94 13.99 14.20
N GLY A 65 -3.67 15.30 14.23
CA GLY A 65 -2.32 15.85 14.46
C GLY A 65 -1.32 15.57 13.33
N VAL A 66 -1.79 15.31 12.10
CA VAL A 66 -0.91 15.11 10.95
C VAL A 66 -0.53 16.46 10.35
N GLY A 67 0.78 16.69 10.19
CA GLY A 67 1.33 17.87 9.53
C GLY A 67 0.83 18.01 8.09
N ARG A 68 0.78 19.26 7.61
CA ARG A 68 0.37 19.58 6.24
C ARG A 68 1.59 19.80 5.36
N THR A 69 1.48 19.44 4.08
CA THR A 69 2.53 19.68 3.09
C THR A 69 1.93 20.06 1.76
N ALA A 70 2.58 20.97 1.02
CA ALA A 70 2.11 21.42 -0.29
C ALA A 70 2.03 20.24 -1.29
N GLN A 71 2.94 19.27 -1.18
CA GLN A 71 2.95 18.06 -2.03
C GLN A 71 1.67 17.23 -1.91
N ALA A 72 1.03 17.23 -0.74
CA ALA A 72 -0.20 16.48 -0.49
C ALA A 72 -1.44 17.21 -1.03
N LYS A 73 -1.40 18.54 -1.16
CA LYS A 73 -2.53 19.34 -1.68
C LYS A 73 -2.93 18.92 -3.09
N ASN A 74 -1.96 18.60 -3.94
CA ASN A 74 -2.21 18.16 -5.32
C ASN A 74 -2.87 16.78 -5.40
N ARG A 75 -2.85 16.00 -4.32
CA ARG A 75 -3.40 14.62 -4.27
C ARG A 75 -4.66 14.51 -3.44
N HIS A 76 -4.85 15.40 -2.47
CA HIS A 76 -5.98 15.35 -1.56
C HIS A 76 -6.28 16.72 -0.95
N SER A 77 -7.56 17.06 -0.82
CA SER A 77 -8.05 18.39 -0.44
C SER A 77 -7.63 18.83 0.97
N ASN A 78 -7.46 17.90 1.92
CA ASN A 78 -7.06 18.23 3.29
C ASN A 78 -5.60 18.72 3.44
N GLY A 79 -4.77 18.53 2.41
CA GLY A 79 -3.34 18.90 2.39
C GLY A 79 -2.47 18.20 3.44
N GLN A 80 -2.96 17.14 4.10
CA GLN A 80 -2.22 16.40 5.12
C GLN A 80 -1.41 15.27 4.49
N GLY A 81 -0.13 15.17 4.84
CA GLY A 81 0.74 14.14 4.30
C GLY A 81 2.04 13.98 5.08
N ARG A 82 2.62 12.79 4.96
CA ARG A 82 3.90 12.43 5.61
C ARG A 82 4.72 11.52 4.70
N TRP A 83 5.96 11.27 5.09
CA TRP A 83 6.86 10.29 4.46
C TRP A 83 7.12 9.12 5.42
N PRO A 84 6.20 8.14 5.53
CA PRO A 84 6.36 7.03 6.47
C PRO A 84 7.39 6.00 5.95
N VAL A 85 8.67 6.34 6.03
CA VAL A 85 9.82 5.58 5.49
C VAL A 85 9.75 4.08 5.81
N LYS A 86 9.55 3.72 7.09
CA LYS A 86 9.48 2.31 7.50
C LYS A 86 8.31 1.58 6.84
N SER A 87 7.15 2.20 6.71
CA SER A 87 6.00 1.55 6.05
C SER A 87 6.21 1.41 4.55
N ALA A 88 6.79 2.43 3.91
CA ALA A 88 7.12 2.39 2.49
C ALA A 88 8.13 1.27 2.16
N LYS A 89 9.16 1.09 3.00
CA LYS A 89 10.15 0.02 2.83
C LYS A 89 9.51 -1.38 2.86
N PHE A 90 8.70 -1.67 3.88
CA PHE A 90 8.04 -2.98 3.98
C PHE A 90 7.09 -3.26 2.81
N ILE A 91 6.39 -2.24 2.30
CA ILE A 91 5.50 -2.40 1.15
C ILE A 91 6.32 -2.58 -0.14
N LEU A 92 7.44 -1.86 -0.30
CA LEU A 92 8.33 -2.02 -1.44
C LEU A 92 8.92 -3.43 -1.50
N ASP A 93 9.37 -3.97 -0.37
CA ASP A 93 9.88 -5.34 -0.27
C ASP A 93 8.78 -6.36 -0.62
N LEU A 94 7.53 -6.10 -0.21
CA LEU A 94 6.39 -6.94 -0.57
C LEU A 94 6.05 -6.88 -2.07
N LEU A 95 6.19 -5.71 -2.71
CA LEU A 95 6.01 -5.57 -4.16
C LEU A 95 7.07 -6.31 -4.96
N LYS A 96 8.34 -6.29 -4.50
CA LYS A 96 9.43 -7.06 -5.11
C LYS A 96 9.17 -8.57 -5.02
N ASN A 97 8.69 -9.04 -3.86
CA ASN A 97 8.27 -10.44 -3.71
C ASN A 97 7.09 -10.78 -4.65
N ALA A 98 6.08 -9.91 -4.74
CA ALA A 98 4.94 -10.12 -5.63
C ALA A 98 5.34 -10.17 -7.11
N GLU A 99 6.32 -9.37 -7.52
CA GLU A 99 6.89 -9.41 -8.87
C GLU A 99 7.57 -10.76 -9.14
N SER A 100 8.45 -11.22 -8.25
CA SER A 100 9.07 -12.55 -8.40
C SER A 100 8.03 -13.68 -8.47
N ASN A 101 6.93 -13.57 -7.72
CA ASN A 101 5.82 -14.54 -7.84
C ASN A 101 5.09 -14.45 -9.18
N ALA A 102 5.05 -13.28 -9.81
CA ALA A 102 4.45 -13.09 -11.12
C ALA A 102 5.35 -13.64 -12.24
N GLU A 103 6.67 -13.44 -12.13
CA GLU A 103 7.67 -14.01 -13.04
C GLU A 103 7.61 -15.55 -13.03
N VAL A 104 7.58 -16.16 -11.83
CA VAL A 104 7.43 -17.62 -11.68
C VAL A 104 6.14 -18.14 -12.31
N LYS A 105 5.10 -17.31 -12.36
CA LYS A 105 3.82 -17.64 -12.98
C LYS A 105 3.77 -17.38 -14.48
N GLY A 106 4.80 -16.76 -15.05
CA GLY A 106 4.86 -16.38 -16.46
C GLY A 106 3.93 -15.24 -16.84
N LEU A 107 3.58 -14.36 -15.90
CA LEU A 107 2.82 -13.14 -16.19
C LEU A 107 3.75 -12.06 -16.75
N ASP A 108 3.23 -11.22 -17.65
CA ASP A 108 3.97 -10.06 -18.12
C ASP A 108 4.08 -8.99 -17.02
N VAL A 109 5.30 -8.78 -16.53
CA VAL A 109 5.61 -7.85 -15.43
C VAL A 109 5.28 -6.40 -15.79
N ASP A 110 5.39 -6.03 -17.06
CA ASP A 110 5.15 -4.64 -17.51
C ASP A 110 3.65 -4.31 -17.54
N ALA A 111 2.80 -5.29 -17.81
CA ALA A 111 1.35 -5.17 -17.77
C ALA A 111 0.73 -5.27 -16.36
N LEU A 112 1.53 -5.53 -15.31
CA LEU A 112 1.02 -5.68 -13.94
C LEU A 112 0.64 -4.36 -13.30
N TYR A 113 -0.48 -4.40 -12.58
CA TYR A 113 -0.90 -3.32 -11.70
C TYR A 113 -1.45 -3.85 -10.37
N ILE A 114 -1.45 -2.99 -9.35
CA ILE A 114 -1.96 -3.34 -8.03
C ILE A 114 -3.49 -3.32 -8.06
N SER A 115 -4.11 -4.48 -8.26
CA SER A 115 -5.57 -4.61 -8.32
C SER A 115 -6.20 -4.46 -6.93
N HIS A 116 -5.59 -5.10 -5.94
CA HIS A 116 -6.03 -5.05 -4.55
C HIS A 116 -4.85 -4.96 -3.59
N ILE A 117 -4.99 -4.10 -2.58
CA ILE A 117 -4.09 -4.04 -1.43
C ILE A 117 -4.91 -3.74 -0.18
N GLN A 118 -4.64 -4.49 0.87
CA GLN A 118 -5.32 -4.34 2.16
C GLN A 118 -4.30 -4.41 3.29
N VAL A 119 -4.55 -3.64 4.34
CA VAL A 119 -3.77 -3.65 5.58
C VAL A 119 -4.72 -3.89 6.73
N ASN A 120 -4.50 -4.97 7.47
CA ASN A 120 -5.27 -5.37 8.64
C ASN A 120 -4.44 -5.21 9.90
N GLN A 121 -5.06 -4.83 11.02
CA GLN A 121 -4.38 -4.86 12.31
C GLN A 121 -4.08 -6.31 12.68
N ALA A 122 -2.83 -6.57 13.05
CA ALA A 122 -2.42 -7.83 13.66
C ALA A 122 -2.51 -7.70 15.20
N GLN A 123 -2.27 -8.81 15.90
CA GLN A 123 -2.32 -8.82 17.35
C GLN A 123 -1.34 -7.81 17.96
N LYS A 124 -1.84 -6.94 18.85
CA LYS A 124 -0.99 -5.96 19.53
C LYS A 124 -0.01 -6.67 20.46
N GLN A 125 1.26 -6.28 20.39
CA GLN A 125 2.26 -6.82 21.29
C GLN A 125 2.14 -6.19 22.68
N ARG A 126 2.20 -7.02 23.71
CA ARG A 126 2.09 -6.59 25.10
C ARG A 126 3.39 -5.92 25.56
N ARG A 127 3.29 -4.68 26.01
CA ARG A 127 4.35 -3.94 26.72
C ARG A 127 3.71 -2.92 27.67
N ARG A 128 4.27 -2.80 28.87
CA ARG A 128 3.89 -1.80 29.89
C ARG A 128 5.08 -0.88 30.17
N THR A 129 4.79 0.34 30.59
CA THR A 129 5.76 1.37 30.95
C THR A 129 5.30 2.07 32.22
N TYR A 130 6.21 2.21 33.18
CA TYR A 130 5.97 2.98 34.39
C TYR A 130 5.83 4.47 34.06
N ARG A 131 5.02 5.17 34.85
CA ARG A 131 4.73 6.59 34.72
C ARG A 131 4.85 7.27 36.09
N ALA A 132 4.89 8.59 36.08
CA ALA A 132 4.91 9.40 37.30
C ALA A 132 3.74 9.03 38.24
N HIS A 133 4.01 9.19 39.54
CA HIS A 133 3.10 8.87 40.65
C HIS A 133 2.72 7.38 40.72
N GLY A 134 3.65 6.47 40.44
CA GLY A 134 3.45 5.02 40.59
C GLY A 134 2.47 4.39 39.59
N ARG A 135 2.04 5.13 38.56
CA ARG A 135 1.09 4.63 37.56
C ARG A 135 1.76 3.71 36.54
N ILE A 136 1.02 2.74 36.01
CA ILE A 136 1.50 1.82 34.95
C ILE A 136 0.56 1.90 33.75
N ASN A 137 1.09 2.33 32.61
CA ASN A 137 0.34 2.44 31.36
C ASN A 137 0.89 1.49 30.29
N ALA A 138 0.07 1.17 29.29
CA ALA A 138 0.48 0.35 28.16
C ALA A 138 1.23 1.17 27.09
N TYR A 139 2.27 0.58 26.50
CA TYR A 139 2.97 1.12 25.32
C TYR A 139 3.13 0.01 24.27
N MET A 140 2.00 -0.38 23.67
CA MET A 140 1.91 -1.53 22.78
C MET A 140 2.33 -1.18 21.35
N SER A 141 2.96 -2.13 20.64
CA SER A 141 3.09 -2.01 19.19
C SER A 141 1.82 -2.48 18.48
N SER A 142 1.48 -1.85 17.37
CA SER A 142 0.34 -2.20 16.52
C SER A 142 0.83 -2.80 15.20
N PRO A 143 1.28 -4.07 15.17
CA PRO A 143 1.69 -4.72 13.94
C PRO A 143 0.53 -4.87 12.96
N CYS A 144 0.83 -5.21 11.71
CA CYS A 144 -0.19 -5.41 10.69
C CYS A 144 0.11 -6.59 9.77
N HIS A 145 -0.97 -7.12 9.18
CA HIS A 145 -0.90 -7.98 8.01
C HIS A 145 -1.14 -7.11 6.77
N ILE A 146 -0.36 -7.32 5.73
CA ILE A 146 -0.54 -6.68 4.43
C ILE A 146 -0.82 -7.77 3.42
N GLU A 147 -1.91 -7.63 2.68
CA GLU A 147 -2.29 -8.52 1.59
C GLU A 147 -2.26 -7.73 0.28
N LEU A 148 -1.65 -8.31 -0.74
CA LEU A 148 -1.46 -7.70 -2.04
C LEU A 148 -1.82 -8.68 -3.14
N ILE A 149 -2.53 -8.19 -4.14
CA ILE A 149 -2.85 -8.89 -5.37
C ILE A 149 -2.39 -7.99 -6.53
N LEU A 150 -1.56 -8.54 -7.39
CA LEU A 150 -1.29 -7.96 -8.71
C LEU A 150 -2.13 -8.71 -9.73
N SER A 151 -2.65 -7.97 -10.69
CA SER A 151 -3.37 -8.53 -11.82
C SER A 151 -2.75 -7.97 -13.09
N GLU A 152 -2.71 -8.81 -14.12
CA GLU A 152 -2.35 -8.41 -15.45
C GLU A 152 -3.51 -7.61 -16.07
N LYS A 153 -3.18 -6.49 -16.72
CA LYS A 153 -4.19 -5.71 -17.41
C LYS A 153 -4.46 -6.35 -18.76
N GLU A 154 -5.73 -6.63 -19.07
CA GLU A 154 -6.08 -7.05 -20.41
C GLU A 154 -5.88 -5.89 -21.39
N GLU A 155 -5.24 -6.16 -22.52
CA GLU A 155 -5.15 -5.18 -23.60
C GLU A 155 -6.58 -4.82 -24.04
N SER A 156 -6.92 -3.54 -23.94
CA SER A 156 -8.21 -3.07 -24.43
C SER A 156 -8.21 -3.16 -25.95
N VAL A 157 -9.10 -3.99 -26.50
CA VAL A 157 -9.41 -3.98 -27.93
C VAL A 157 -9.78 -2.55 -28.32
N LYS A 158 -9.16 -2.02 -29.38
CA LYS A 158 -9.42 -0.66 -29.86
C LYS A 158 -10.92 -0.50 -30.08
N LYS A 159 -11.52 0.48 -29.41
CA LYS A 159 -12.89 0.90 -29.69
C LYS A 159 -12.94 1.37 -31.15
N GLU A 160 -13.95 0.93 -31.91
CA GLU A 160 -14.16 1.42 -33.28
C GLU A 160 -14.28 2.95 -33.26
N PRO A 161 -13.73 3.65 -34.28
CA PRO A 161 -13.87 5.10 -34.37
C PRO A 161 -15.37 5.43 -34.44
N GLU A 162 -15.83 6.32 -33.54
CA GLU A 162 -17.20 6.85 -33.60
C GLU A 162 -17.41 7.45 -34.99
N SER A 163 -18.30 6.82 -35.77
CA SER A 163 -18.73 7.36 -37.05
C SER A 163 -19.34 8.74 -36.77
N GLN A 164 -18.70 9.80 -37.28
CA GLN A 164 -19.30 11.12 -37.29
C GLN A 164 -20.61 11.00 -38.08
N LEU A 165 -21.73 11.00 -37.36
CA LEU A 165 -23.05 11.17 -37.97
C LEU A 165 -23.02 12.55 -38.64
N ALA A 166 -23.11 12.52 -39.98
CA ALA A 166 -23.22 13.68 -40.84
C ALA A 166 -24.58 14.38 -40.69
#